data_AF-A0AAJ5VTT3-F1
#
_entry.id   AF-A0AAJ5VTT3-F1
#
_cell.length_a   1.000
_cell.length_b   1.000
_cell.length_c   1.000
_cell.angle_alpha   90.00
_cell.angle_beta   90.00
_cell.angle_gamma   90.00
#
_symmetry.space_group_name_H-M   'P 1'
#
loop_
_entity.id
_entity.type
_entity.pdbx_description
1 polymer ?
#
loop_
_entity_poly.entity_id
_entity_poly.type
_entity_poly.pdbx_seq_one_letter_code
_entity_poly.pdbx_strand_id
1 'polypeptide(L)' 'MKNLSLADRQQGFRIHAMVFVPAMIVVIIINLWTGEPYWFLWVLLGWGIGLLAHWYFGARA' A
#
# COMPACT_ATOMS: atom_id res chain seq x y z
N MET A 1 -6.97 20.67 9.63
CA MET A 1 -7.05 19.60 8.60
C MET A 1 -7.70 20.20 7.37
N LYS A 2 -7.13 20.02 6.16
CA LYS A 2 -7.80 20.49 4.93
C LYS A 2 -9.10 19.70 4.75
N ASN A 3 -10.19 20.38 4.41
CA ASN A 3 -11.43 19.73 4.00
C ASN A 3 -11.24 19.19 2.58
N LEU A 4 -10.71 17.97 2.48
CA LEU A 4 -10.51 17.29 1.20
C LEU A 4 -11.86 16.85 0.62
N SER A 5 -12.03 17.06 -0.69
CA SER A 5 -13.16 16.52 -1.43
C SER A 5 -13.10 14.99 -1.50
N LEU A 6 -14.22 14.35 -1.84
CA LEU A 6 -14.24 12.90 -2.07
C LEU A 6 -13.28 12.50 -3.21
N ALA A 7 -13.20 13.32 -4.27
CA ALA A 7 -12.29 13.10 -5.39
C ALA A 7 -10.81 13.10 -4.95
N ASP A 8 -10.42 14.03 -4.07
CA ASP A 8 -9.05 14.09 -3.53
C ASP A 8 -8.71 12.83 -2.73
N ARG A 9 -9.65 12.33 -1.93
CA ARG A 9 -9.46 11.13 -1.12
C ARG A 9 -9.36 9.86 -1.97
N GLN A 10 -10.20 9.74 -2.99
CA GLN A 10 -10.13 8.65 -3.97
C GLN A 10 -8.81 8.69 -4.76
N GLN A 11 -8.35 9.88 -5.13
CA GLN A 11 -7.05 10.03 -5.79
C GLN A 11 -5.90 9.60 -4.86
N GLY A 12 -5.97 9.95 -3.58
CA GLY A 12 -5.02 9.48 -2.56
C GLY A 12 -4.95 7.96 -2.49
N PHE A 13 -6.10 7.27 -2.45
CA PHE A 13 -6.15 5.81 -2.49
C PHE A 13 -5.54 5.24 -3.79
N ARG A 14 -5.89 5.79 -4.95
CA ARG A 14 -5.36 5.33 -6.25
C ARG A 14 -3.84 5.43 -6.32
N ILE A 15 -3.27 6.56 -5.87
CA ILE A 15 -1.82 6.75 -5.85
C ILE A 15 -1.15 5.69 -4.97
N HIS A 16 -1.65 5.48 -3.76
CA HIS A 16 -1.08 4.48 -2.86
C HIS A 16 -1.19 3.07 -3.43
N ALA A 17 -2.34 2.70 -4.02
CA ALA A 17 -2.51 1.40 -4.67
C ALA A 17 -1.54 1.20 -5.85
N MET A 18 -1.39 2.21 -6.71
CA MET A 18 -0.51 2.16 -7.88
C MET A 18 0.97 2.07 -7.51
N VAL A 19 1.40 2.64 -6.38
CA VAL A 19 2.78 2.53 -5.90
C VAL A 19 3.01 1.24 -5.11
N PHE A 20 2.02 0.83 -4.31
CA PHE A 20 2.11 -0.35 -3.46
C PHE A 20 2.36 -1.63 -4.26
N VAL A 21 1.63 -1.84 -5.36
CA VAL A 21 1.72 -3.09 -6.14
C VAL A 21 3.12 -3.29 -6.75
N PRO A 22 3.69 -2.35 -7.54
CA PRO A 22 5.04 -2.48 -8.06
C PRO A 22 6.11 -2.56 -6.96
N ALA A 23 5.98 -1.76 -5.89
CA ALA A 23 6.92 -1.80 -4.78
C ALA A 23 6.94 -3.18 -4.10
N MET A 24 5.77 -3.78 -3.86
CA MET A 24 5.68 -5.12 -3.29
C MET A 24 6.26 -6.19 -4.22
N ILE A 25 6.06 -6.09 -5.54
CA ILE A 25 6.68 -7.01 -6.51
C ILE A 25 8.20 -6.96 -6.39
N VAL A 26 8.79 -5.76 -6.37
CA VAL A 26 10.25 -5.58 -6.21
C VAL A 26 10.74 -6.15 -4.89
N VAL A 27 10.04 -5.86 -3.78
CA VAL A 27 10.39 -6.39 -2.45
C VAL A 27 10.34 -7.91 -2.41
N ILE A 28 9.30 -8.52 -2.99
CA ILE A 28 9.17 -9.98 -3.08
C ILE A 28 10.33 -10.57 -3.87
N ILE A 29 10.65 -10.01 -5.04
CA ILE A 29 11.78 -10.48 -5.87
C ILE A 29 13.09 -10.42 -5.09
N ILE A 30 13.38 -9.29 -4.42
CA ILE A 30 14.59 -9.11 -3.63
C ILE A 30 14.66 -10.14 -2.50
N ASN A 31 13.55 -10.35 -1.79
CA ASN A 31 13.57 -11.27 -0.66
C ASN A 31 13.70 -12.73 -1.11
N LEU A 32 13.01 -13.12 -2.19
CA LEU A 32 13.17 -14.47 -2.76
C LEU A 32 14.60 -14.70 -3.26
N TRP A 33 15.23 -13.68 -3.86
CA TRP A 33 16.63 -13.74 -4.30
C TRP A 33 17.61 -13.88 -3.14
N THR A 34 17.38 -13.17 -2.04
CA THR A 34 18.27 -13.17 -0.87
C THR A 34 18.08 -14.38 0.03
N GLY A 35 16.98 -15.13 -0.14
CA GLY A 35 16.69 -16.35 0.61
C GLY A 35 16.05 -16.07 1.97
N GLU A 36 16.05 -17.09 2.83
CA GLU A 36 15.46 -16.97 4.16
C GLU A 36 16.21 -15.93 5.02
N PRO A 37 15.49 -15.19 5.88
CA PRO A 37 14.04 -15.27 6.16
C PRO A 37 13.16 -14.50 5.16
N TYR A 38 11.91 -14.94 4.96
CA TYR A 38 10.93 -14.29 4.07
C TYR A 38 10.26 -13.05 4.71
N TRP A 39 11.05 -12.01 4.97
CA TRP A 39 10.61 -10.74 5.54
C TRP A 39 9.61 -9.93 4.69
N PHE A 40 9.43 -10.24 3.40
CA PHE A 40 8.43 -9.59 2.55
C PHE A 40 7.01 -9.72 3.11
N LEU A 41 6.74 -10.77 3.89
CA LEU A 41 5.44 -10.97 4.57
C LEU A 41 5.16 -9.86 5.58
N TRP A 42 6.16 -9.46 6.38
CA TRP A 42 6.02 -8.38 7.35
C TRP A 42 5.77 -7.04 6.67
N VAL A 43 6.45 -6.80 5.54
CA VAL A 43 6.26 -5.59 4.73
C VAL A 43 4.86 -5.57 4.11
N LEU A 44 4.41 -6.69 3.54
CA LEU A 44 3.08 -6.83 2.96
C LEU A 44 1.99 -6.52 3.99
N LEU A 45 2.09 -7.12 5.19
CA LEU A 45 1.10 -6.93 6.25
C LEU A 45 1.15 -5.50 6.81
N GLY A 46 2.34 -5.00 7.14
CA GLY A 46 2.50 -3.67 7.74
C GLY A 46 2.06 -2.54 6.79
N TRP A 47 2.53 -2.58 5.54
CA TRP A 47 2.16 -1.57 4.55
C TRP A 47 0.73 -1.77 4.04
N GLY A 48 0.25 -3.02 3.98
CA GLY A 48 -1.12 -3.36 3.61
C GLY A 48 -2.16 -2.71 4.52
N ILE A 49 -1.88 -2.58 5.82
CA ILE A 49 -2.73 -1.83 6.76
C ILE A 49 -2.87 -0.36 6.34
N GLY A 50 -1.79 0.28 5.89
CA GLY A 50 -1.82 1.66 5.38
C GLY A 50 -2.69 1.79 4.12
N LEU A 51 -2.54 0.87 3.16
CA LEU A 51 -3.38 0.85 1.97
C LEU A 51 -4.87 0.64 2.30
N LEU A 52 -5.18 -0.26 3.24
CA LEU A 52 -6.54 -0.47 3.73
C LEU A 52 -7.12 0.76 4.43
N ALA A 53 -6.31 1.50 5.18
CA ALA A 53 -6.74 2.76 5.78
C ALA A 53 -7.12 3.79 4.71
N HIS A 54 -6.31 3.94 3.65
CA HIS A 54 -6.66 4.81 2.51
C HIS A 54 -7.95 4.39 1.81
N TRP A 55 -8.19 3.09 1.66
CA TRP A 55 -9.44 2.59 1.09
C TRP A 55 -10.63 2.91 2.00
N TYR A 56 -10.54 2.55 3.28
CA TYR A 56 -11.65 2.65 4.23
C TYR A 56 -12.05 4.11 4.50
N PHE A 57 -11.07 4.99 4.76
CA PHE A 57 -11.33 6.39 5.08
C PHE A 57 -11.43 7.30 3.86
N GLY A 58 -10.94 6.85 2.68
CA GLY A 58 -10.80 7.71 1.51
C GLY A 58 -11.55 7.28 0.26
N ALA A 59 -11.83 5.99 0.06
CA ALA A 59 -12.48 5.48 -1.14
C ALA A 59 -13.85 4.84 -0.90
N ARG A 60 -14.11 4.35 0.33
CA ARG A 60 -15.37 3.69 0.72
C ARG A 60 -16.39 4.64 1.39
N ALA A 61 -15.95 5.80 1.88
CA ALA A 61 -16.79 6.78 2.59
C ALA A 61 -17.53 7.73 1.66
#